data_AF-A0A977KA96-F1
#
_entry.id   AF-A0A977KA96-F1
#
_cell.length_a   1.000
_cell.length_b   1.000
_cell.length_c   1.000
_cell.angle_alpha   90.00
_cell.angle_beta   90.00
_cell.angle_gamma   90.00
#
_symmetry.space_group_name_H-M   'P 1'
#
loop_
_entity.id
_entity.type
_entity.pdbx_description
1 polymer ?
#
loop_
_entity_poly.entity_id
_entity_poly.type
_entity_poly.pdbx_seq_one_letter_code
_entity_poly.pdbx_strand_id
1 'polypeptide(L)'
;MLRAALWNAQGLRKDSVFVAVLEGPPNAPLSLTFKGKELECYLLNEFESVECIRRCMKGELKGCKVERKDLGEVLRSIGVPIVLLSEDGKDIDEVKIPKSFAVVLGSQHDVELPSDIEISLKVSVGPRSYLASHCISFLHYKLDATMGSEPRQRLS
;
A
#
# COMPACT_ATOMS: atom_id res chain seq x y z
N MET A 1 6.93 -3.10 -3.50
CA MET A 1 5.71 -2.78 -2.73
C MET A 1 4.45 -2.88 -3.58
N LEU A 2 4.39 -2.22 -4.76
CA LEU A 2 3.23 -2.27 -5.68
C LEU A 2 2.63 -3.67 -5.87
N ARG A 3 3.46 -4.67 -6.23
CA ARG A 3 3.01 -6.07 -6.39
C ARG A 3 2.40 -6.64 -5.11
N ALA A 4 3.05 -6.44 -3.97
CA ALA A 4 2.56 -6.95 -2.69
C ALA A 4 1.21 -6.35 -2.31
N ALA A 5 0.97 -5.08 -2.67
CA ALA A 5 -0.27 -4.36 -2.36
C ALA A 5 -1.42 -4.70 -3.30
N LEU A 6 -1.14 -4.99 -4.58
CA LEU A 6 -2.19 -5.09 -5.59
C LEU A 6 -2.32 -6.45 -6.26
N TRP A 7 -1.39 -7.38 -6.10
CA TRP A 7 -1.40 -8.65 -6.87
C TRP A 7 -1.47 -9.88 -5.97
N ASN A 8 -2.34 -10.83 -6.33
CA ASN A 8 -2.40 -12.16 -5.75
C ASN A 8 -2.53 -13.23 -6.85
N ALA A 9 -2.73 -14.50 -6.49
CA ALA A 9 -2.85 -15.59 -7.45
C ALA A 9 -4.08 -15.44 -8.38
N GLN A 10 -5.12 -14.74 -7.93
CA GLN A 10 -6.34 -14.44 -8.69
C GLN A 10 -6.22 -13.16 -9.54
N GLY A 11 -5.08 -12.47 -9.48
CA GLY A 11 -4.80 -11.25 -10.22
C GLY A 11 -4.84 -9.99 -9.35
N LEU A 12 -5.40 -8.90 -9.88
CA LEU A 12 -5.44 -7.62 -9.18
C LEU A 12 -6.46 -7.61 -8.04
N ARG A 13 -6.03 -7.21 -6.85
CA ARG A 13 -6.89 -6.88 -5.70
C ARG A 13 -7.74 -5.65 -6.01
N LYS A 14 -9.02 -5.87 -6.29
CA LYS A 14 -9.97 -4.82 -6.72
C LYS A 14 -10.42 -3.90 -5.59
N ASP A 15 -10.19 -4.29 -4.35
CA ASP A 15 -10.49 -3.58 -3.11
C ASP A 15 -9.32 -2.74 -2.57
N SER A 16 -8.17 -2.77 -3.24
CA SER A 16 -6.93 -2.16 -2.76
C SER A 16 -6.49 -0.99 -3.64
N VAL A 17 -5.92 0.04 -3.00
CA VAL A 17 -5.29 1.19 -3.65
C VAL A 17 -3.87 1.30 -3.12
N PHE A 18 -2.91 1.48 -4.02
CA PHE A 18 -1.52 1.70 -3.67
C PHE A 18 -1.09 3.10 -4.09
N VAL A 19 -0.50 3.87 -3.17
CA VAL A 19 0.07 5.18 -3.46
C VAL A 19 1.56 5.12 -3.20
N ALA A 20 2.37 5.42 -4.22
CA ALA A 20 3.80 5.63 -4.07
C ALA A 20 4.08 7.14 -4.05
N VAL A 21 4.79 7.61 -3.04
CA VAL A 21 5.31 8.97 -2.97
C VAL A 21 6.81 8.91 -3.26
N LEU A 22 7.24 9.56 -4.33
CA LEU A 22 8.61 9.57 -4.83
C LEU A 22 9.22 10.94 -4.55
N GLU A 23 10.19 10.98 -3.63
CA GLU A 23 10.85 12.21 -3.17
C GLU A 23 12.26 12.38 -3.76
N GLY A 24 12.67 11.47 -4.64
CA GLY A 24 13.98 11.52 -5.30
C GLY A 24 14.06 12.56 -6.43
N PRO A 25 15.23 13.19 -6.65
CA PRO A 25 15.46 14.09 -7.79
C PRO A 25 15.35 13.35 -9.14
N PRO A 26 15.23 14.08 -10.28
CA PRO A 26 15.26 15.54 -10.41
C PRO A 26 13.90 16.22 -10.19
N ASN A 27 12.81 15.45 -10.28
CA ASN A 27 11.46 16.00 -10.31
C ASN A 27 10.64 15.50 -9.12
N ALA A 28 11.10 15.74 -7.89
CA ALA A 28 10.30 15.55 -6.68
C ALA A 28 9.43 16.79 -6.39
N PRO A 29 8.36 16.65 -5.57
CA PRO A 29 7.71 15.39 -5.21
C PRO A 29 6.86 14.86 -6.37
N LEU A 30 6.71 13.55 -6.45
CA LEU A 30 5.83 12.88 -7.41
C LEU A 30 5.08 11.74 -6.72
N SER A 31 3.76 11.81 -6.73
CA SER A 31 2.90 10.74 -6.21
C SER A 31 2.23 9.98 -7.36
N LEU A 32 2.19 8.66 -7.24
CA LEU A 32 1.57 7.74 -8.18
C LEU A 32 0.49 6.94 -7.44
N THR A 33 -0.77 7.11 -7.83
CA THR A 33 -1.90 6.37 -7.26
C THR A 33 -2.35 5.28 -8.22
N PHE A 34 -2.29 4.02 -7.78
CA PHE A 34 -2.70 2.84 -8.52
C PHE A 34 -3.96 2.25 -7.89
N LYS A 35 -5.08 2.25 -8.62
CA LYS A 35 -6.37 1.75 -8.15
C LYS A 35 -6.61 0.34 -8.67
N GLY A 36 -6.50 -0.68 -7.82
CA GLY A 36 -6.59 -2.08 -8.26
C GLY A 36 -7.87 -2.39 -9.05
N LYS A 37 -9.00 -1.75 -8.69
CA LYS A 37 -10.29 -1.86 -9.40
C LYS A 37 -10.19 -1.52 -10.90
N GLU A 38 -9.49 -0.43 -11.23
CA GLU A 38 -9.42 0.17 -12.57
C GLU A 38 -8.12 -0.16 -13.31
N LEU A 39 -7.11 -0.68 -12.59
CA LEU A 39 -5.76 -0.88 -13.09
C LEU A 39 -5.71 -1.95 -14.19
N GLU A 40 -5.09 -1.61 -15.32
CA GLU A 40 -4.87 -2.50 -16.47
C GLU A 40 -3.37 -2.77 -16.65
N CYS A 41 -2.74 -3.40 -15.65
CA CYS A 41 -1.37 -3.90 -15.74
C CYS A 41 -1.23 -5.27 -15.07
N TYR A 42 -0.26 -6.06 -15.53
CA TYR A 42 0.17 -7.29 -14.88
C TYR A 42 1.28 -6.97 -13.89
N LEU A 43 1.32 -7.67 -12.77
CA LEU A 43 2.36 -7.50 -11.75
C LEU A 43 2.99 -8.86 -11.41
N LEU A 44 3.23 -9.71 -12.42
CA LEU A 44 3.71 -11.08 -12.21
C LEU A 44 5.13 -11.12 -11.62
N ASN A 45 5.98 -10.20 -12.04
CA ASN A 45 7.36 -10.09 -11.60
C ASN A 45 7.75 -8.61 -11.40
N GLU A 46 9.01 -8.38 -11.02
CA GLU A 46 9.52 -7.04 -10.77
C GLU A 46 9.60 -6.20 -12.05
N PHE A 47 9.98 -6.80 -13.18
CA PHE A 47 10.05 -6.12 -14.47
C PHE A 47 8.68 -5.55 -14.89
N GLU A 48 7.62 -6.35 -14.77
CA GLU A 48 6.24 -5.90 -15.02
C GLU A 48 5.81 -4.78 -14.07
N SER A 49 6.26 -4.83 -12.82
CA SER A 49 5.98 -3.76 -11.84
C SER A 49 6.66 -2.45 -12.23
N VAL A 50 7.93 -2.51 -12.69
CA VAL A 50 8.67 -1.35 -13.20
C VAL A 50 8.01 -0.78 -14.45
N GLU A 51 7.60 -1.64 -15.38
CA GLU A 51 6.88 -1.22 -16.59
C GLU A 51 5.53 -0.57 -16.26
N CYS A 52 4.78 -1.11 -15.29
CA CYS A 52 3.53 -0.52 -14.81
C CYS A 52 3.77 0.88 -14.21
N ILE A 53 4.82 1.06 -13.41
CA ILE A 53 5.22 2.39 -12.88
C ILE A 53 5.60 3.34 -14.02
N ARG A 54 6.43 2.89 -14.96
CA ARG A 54 6.89 3.69 -16.11
C ARG A 54 5.72 4.17 -16.97
N ARG A 55 4.77 3.29 -17.29
CA ARG A 55 3.56 3.63 -18.05
C ARG A 55 2.68 4.61 -17.29
N CYS A 56 2.54 4.43 -15.96
CA CYS A 56 1.83 5.40 -15.14
C CYS A 56 2.47 6.78 -15.21
N MET A 57 3.79 6.89 -15.03
CA MET A 57 4.51 8.17 -15.10
C MET A 57 4.37 8.88 -16.45
N LYS A 58 4.18 8.14 -17.54
CA LYS A 58 3.91 8.69 -18.87
C LYS A 58 2.43 9.00 -19.16
N GLY A 59 1.52 8.68 -18.23
CA GLY A 59 0.07 8.81 -18.45
C GLY A 59 -0.53 7.76 -19.41
N GLU A 60 0.19 6.66 -19.66
CA GLU A 60 -0.17 5.60 -20.61
C GLU A 60 -0.94 4.43 -19.96
N LEU A 61 -1.30 4.57 -18.67
CA LEU A 61 -1.87 3.48 -17.87
C LEU A 61 -3.21 3.87 -17.23
N LYS A 62 -4.26 3.15 -17.60
CA LYS A 62 -5.59 3.28 -16.99
C LYS A 62 -5.59 2.74 -15.56
N GLY A 63 -6.37 3.40 -14.69
CA GLY A 63 -6.42 3.08 -13.26
C GLY A 63 -5.18 3.55 -12.50
N CYS A 64 -4.33 4.38 -13.12
CA CYS A 64 -3.25 5.08 -12.46
C CYS A 64 -3.40 6.59 -12.59
N LYS A 65 -2.95 7.34 -11.58
CA LYS A 65 -2.93 8.80 -11.56
C LYS A 65 -1.56 9.31 -11.10
N VAL A 66 -1.07 10.35 -11.76
CA VAL A 66 0.18 11.04 -11.41
C VAL A 66 -0.17 12.42 -10.86
N GLU A 67 0.39 12.77 -9.70
CA GLU A 67 0.20 14.09 -9.08
C GLU A 67 1.51 14.63 -8.50
N ARG A 68 1.67 15.95 -8.50
CA ARG A 68 2.77 16.66 -7.83
C ARG A 68 2.36 16.92 -6.38
N LYS A 69 2.42 15.88 -5.55
CA LYS A 69 2.09 15.93 -4.12
C LYS A 69 3.16 15.25 -3.30
N ASP A 70 3.52 15.88 -2.19
CA ASP A 70 4.34 15.26 -1.16
C ASP A 70 3.53 14.29 -0.27
N LEU A 71 4.21 13.61 0.66
CA LEU A 71 3.56 12.67 1.57
C LEU A 71 2.46 13.33 2.40
N GLY A 72 2.70 14.53 2.94
CA GLY A 72 1.73 15.24 3.76
C GLY A 72 0.48 15.62 3.00
N GLU A 73 0.63 16.12 1.77
CA GLU A 73 -0.48 16.43 0.86
C GLU A 73 -1.27 15.18 0.48
N VAL A 74 -0.61 14.05 0.24
CA VAL A 74 -1.27 12.76 0.01
C VAL A 74 -2.09 12.36 1.25
N LEU A 75 -1.48 12.36 2.43
CA LEU A 75 -2.13 11.96 3.68
C LEU A 75 -3.33 12.87 4.04
N ARG A 76 -3.21 14.19 3.85
CA ARG A 76 -4.34 15.12 4.03
C ARG A 76 -5.48 14.90 3.04
N SER A 77 -5.20 14.31 1.87
CA SER A 77 -6.23 13.98 0.89
C SER A 77 -6.90 12.62 1.12
N ILE A 78 -6.36 11.81 2.05
CA ILE A 78 -6.91 10.50 2.41
C ILE A 78 -8.09 10.72 3.36
N GLY A 79 -9.29 10.32 2.91
CA GLY A 79 -10.54 10.44 3.67
C GLY A 79 -10.85 9.24 4.58
N VAL A 80 -9.83 8.47 4.98
CA VAL A 80 -9.98 7.27 5.82
C VAL A 80 -8.96 7.28 6.96
N PRO A 81 -9.21 6.57 8.08
CA PRO A 81 -8.28 6.46 9.18
C PRO A 81 -6.87 6.03 8.73
N ILE A 82 -5.85 6.68 9.27
CA ILE A 82 -4.45 6.38 8.95
C ILE A 82 -3.90 5.44 10.02
N VAL A 83 -3.38 4.30 9.57
CA VAL A 83 -2.70 3.30 10.38
C VAL A 83 -1.21 3.38 10.10
N LEU A 84 -0.42 3.57 11.15
CA LEU A 84 1.03 3.55 11.06
C LEU A 84 1.54 2.15 11.44
N LEU A 85 2.31 1.52 10.55
CA LEU A 85 3.02 0.29 10.88
C LEU A 85 4.37 0.63 11.51
N SER A 86 4.62 0.08 12.69
CA SER A 86 5.83 0.36 13.47
C SER A 86 6.02 -0.70 14.56
N GLU A 87 7.27 -1.06 14.84
CA GLU A 87 7.63 -2.16 15.74
C GLU A 87 7.17 -1.96 17.19
N ASP A 88 7.08 -0.71 17.65
CA ASP A 88 6.56 -0.30 18.97
C ASP A 88 5.05 -0.04 18.99
N GLY A 89 4.34 -0.35 17.90
CA GLY A 89 2.88 -0.34 17.83
C GLY A 89 2.24 -1.49 18.62
N LYS A 90 0.91 -1.44 18.79
CA LYS A 90 0.16 -2.57 19.36
C LYS A 90 0.21 -3.77 18.42
N ASP A 91 0.25 -4.98 18.96
CA ASP A 91 0.20 -6.18 18.14
C ASP A 91 -1.06 -6.17 17.26
N ILE A 92 -0.89 -6.46 15.96
CA ILE A 92 -1.98 -6.51 14.99
C ILE A 92 -3.10 -7.48 15.41
N ASP A 93 -2.78 -8.52 16.18
CA ASP A 93 -3.75 -9.51 16.66
C ASP A 93 -4.58 -9.01 17.85
N GLU A 94 -4.16 -7.93 18.50
CA GLU A 94 -4.86 -7.32 19.63
C GLU A 94 -5.74 -6.13 19.23
N VAL A 95 -5.66 -5.69 17.97
CA VAL A 95 -6.35 -4.49 17.48
C VAL A 95 -7.48 -4.82 16.53
N LYS A 96 -8.58 -4.07 16.65
CA LYS A 96 -9.66 -4.11 15.67
C LYS A 96 -9.35 -3.15 14.54
N ILE A 97 -8.89 -3.67 13.41
CA ILE A 97 -8.62 -2.87 12.22
C ILE A 97 -9.94 -2.32 11.64
N PRO A 98 -10.01 -1.03 11.25
CA PRO A 98 -11.17 -0.48 10.57
C PRO A 98 -11.48 -1.19 9.25
N LYS A 99 -12.74 -1.15 8.80
CA LYS A 99 -13.13 -1.74 7.50
C LYS A 99 -12.46 -1.07 6.30
N SER A 100 -12.12 0.20 6.41
CA SER A 100 -11.41 0.98 5.41
C SER A 100 -10.42 1.88 6.12
N PHE A 101 -9.18 1.85 5.68
CA PHE A 101 -8.06 2.55 6.30
C PHE A 101 -6.94 2.70 5.28
N ALA A 102 -6.03 3.64 5.53
CA ALA A 102 -4.78 3.77 4.82
C ALA A 102 -3.65 3.30 5.72
N VAL A 103 -2.64 2.67 5.13
CA VAL A 103 -1.43 2.26 5.84
C VAL A 103 -0.25 3.05 5.31
N VAL A 104 0.52 3.63 6.22
CA VAL A 104 1.78 4.31 5.87
C VAL A 104 2.95 3.37 6.14
N LEU A 105 3.84 3.27 5.15
CA LEU A 105 5.01 2.40 5.17
C LEU A 105 6.22 3.13 4.62
N GLY A 106 7.33 3.07 5.36
CA GLY A 106 8.64 3.52 4.90
C GLY A 106 9.30 2.51 3.97
N SER A 107 10.25 2.96 3.17
CA SER A 107 11.00 2.09 2.25
C SER A 107 12.14 1.35 2.95
N GLN A 108 13.02 2.10 3.62
CA GLN A 108 14.19 1.60 4.34
C GLN A 108 14.46 2.35 5.64
N HIS A 109 13.85 3.52 5.81
CA HIS A 109 13.91 4.35 7.01
C HIS A 109 12.50 4.61 7.52
N ASP A 110 12.39 4.99 8.77
CA ASP A 110 11.12 5.43 9.36
C ASP A 110 10.56 6.62 8.59
N VAL A 111 9.24 6.64 8.47
CA VAL A 111 8.54 7.73 7.80
C VAL A 111 8.40 8.88 8.77
N GLU A 112 9.02 10.00 8.45
CA GLU A 112 8.76 11.27 9.15
C GLU A 112 7.41 11.81 8.68
N LEU A 113 6.42 11.76 9.57
CA LEU A 113 5.09 12.30 9.32
C LEU A 113 5.02 13.77 9.73
N PRO A 114 4.35 14.64 8.94
CA PRO A 114 4.04 15.98 9.40
C PRO A 114 3.23 15.96 10.70
N SER A 115 3.51 16.92 11.60
CA SER A 115 2.91 16.96 12.94
C SER A 115 1.39 17.14 12.95
N ASP A 116 0.81 17.64 11.86
CA ASP A 116 -0.62 17.84 11.68
C ASP A 116 -1.36 16.56 11.20
N ILE A 117 -0.63 15.48 10.86
CA ILE A 117 -1.25 14.21 10.46
C ILE A 117 -1.67 13.42 11.70
N GLU A 118 -2.96 13.17 11.83
CA GLU A 118 -3.52 12.33 12.89
C GLU A 118 -3.37 10.84 12.55
N ILE A 119 -2.61 10.11 13.37
CA ILE A 119 -2.52 8.65 13.31
C ILE A 119 -3.61 8.03 14.19
N SER A 120 -4.55 7.36 13.55
CA SER A 120 -5.69 6.73 14.23
C SER A 120 -5.28 5.46 15.00
N LEU A 121 -4.27 4.74 14.49
CA LEU A 121 -3.78 3.51 15.12
C LEU A 121 -2.31 3.26 14.74
N LYS A 122 -1.49 2.91 15.73
CA LYS A 122 -0.12 2.45 15.53
C LYS A 122 -0.05 0.94 15.79
N VAL A 123 0.36 0.17 14.79
CA VAL A 123 0.28 -1.30 14.80
C VAL A 123 1.64 -1.92 14.50
N SER A 124 1.97 -2.98 15.21
CA SER A 124 3.12 -3.83 14.97
C SER A 124 2.68 -5.14 14.32
N VAL A 125 3.42 -5.56 13.28
CA VAL A 125 3.24 -6.89 12.64
C VAL A 125 4.21 -7.93 13.22
N GLY A 126 4.98 -7.55 14.23
CA GLY A 126 5.93 -8.41 14.92
C GLY A 126 7.15 -7.63 15.42
N PRO A 127 8.00 -8.27 16.25
CA PRO A 127 9.10 -7.62 16.94
C PRO A 127 10.35 -7.38 16.07
N ARG A 128 10.32 -7.80 14.81
CA ARG A 128 11.46 -7.68 13.88
C ARG A 128 11.14 -6.62 12.84
N SER A 129 12.18 -5.93 12.39
CA SER A 129 12.07 -5.06 11.21
C SER A 129 11.96 -5.92 9.95
N TYR A 130 10.88 -5.75 9.21
CA TYR A 130 10.60 -6.46 7.97
C TYR A 130 10.63 -5.50 6.79
N LEU A 131 10.97 -6.03 5.60
CA LEU A 131 10.77 -5.28 4.36
C LEU A 131 9.29 -4.87 4.25
N ALA A 132 9.02 -3.63 3.85
CA ALA A 132 7.64 -3.14 3.72
C ALA A 132 6.75 -4.04 2.84
N SER A 133 7.30 -4.68 1.81
CA SER A 133 6.56 -5.67 1.01
C SER A 133 6.09 -6.88 1.81
N HIS A 134 6.87 -7.33 2.80
CA HIS A 134 6.47 -8.40 3.70
C HIS A 134 5.36 -7.93 4.65
N CYS A 135 5.48 -6.72 5.20
CA CYS A 135 4.43 -6.11 6.03
C CYS A 135 3.09 -6.03 5.28
N ILE A 136 3.11 -5.57 4.01
CA ILE A 136 1.93 -5.51 3.15
C ILE A 136 1.32 -6.90 2.94
N SER A 137 2.15 -7.88 2.61
CA SER A 137 1.70 -9.26 2.35
C SER A 137 1.06 -9.88 3.60
N PHE A 138 1.66 -9.66 4.76
CA PHE A 138 1.15 -10.15 6.04
C PHE A 138 -0.15 -9.46 6.45
N LEU A 139 -0.23 -8.14 6.27
CA LEU A 139 -1.46 -7.39 6.52
C LEU A 139 -2.61 -7.91 5.65
N HIS A 140 -2.39 -8.10 4.36
CA HIS A 140 -3.41 -8.69 3.48
C HIS A 140 -3.83 -10.09 3.94
N TYR A 141 -2.90 -10.93 4.37
CA TYR A 141 -3.24 -12.24 4.93
C TYR A 141 -4.16 -12.13 6.16
N LYS A 142 -3.85 -11.23 7.10
CA LYS A 142 -4.69 -11.00 8.30
C LYS A 142 -6.08 -10.47 7.94
N LEU A 143 -6.15 -9.55 6.99
CA LEU A 143 -7.41 -9.00 6.47
C LEU A 143 -8.26 -10.07 5.77
N ASP A 144 -7.66 -10.89 4.91
CA ASP A 144 -8.36 -11.97 4.21
C ASP A 144 -8.88 -13.03 5.19
N ALA A 145 -8.12 -13.34 6.24
CA ALA A 145 -8.51 -14.30 7.27
C ALA A 145 -9.69 -13.83 8.13
N THR A 146 -9.83 -12.52 8.34
CA THR A 146 -10.91 -11.93 9.15
C THR A 146 -12.14 -11.59 8.32
N MET A 147 -11.99 -11.30 7.02
CA MET A 147 -13.08 -10.92 6.13
C MET A 147 -13.83 -12.08 5.47
N GLY A 148 -13.54 -13.33 5.86
CA GLY A 148 -14.33 -14.48 5.43
C GLY A 148 -14.33 -14.66 3.91
N SER A 149 -13.18 -14.96 3.32
CA SER A 149 -13.12 -15.40 1.92
C SER A 149 -13.75 -16.79 1.78
N GLU A 150 -14.61 -16.97 0.76
CA GLU A 150 -15.08 -18.28 0.27
C GLU A 150 -13.92 -19.31 0.19
N PRO A 151 -14.20 -20.60 0.39
CA PRO A 151 -13.16 -21.62 0.52
C PRO A 151 -12.19 -21.59 -0.65
N ARG A 152 -10.90 -21.61 -0.32
CA ARG A 152 -9.78 -21.75 -1.27
C ARG A 152 -10.11 -22.86 -2.28
N GLN A 153 -10.53 -22.51 -3.49
CA GLN A 153 -10.49 -23.46 -4.60
C GLN A 153 -9.02 -23.80 -4.78
N ARG A 154 -8.66 -25.05 -4.46
CA ARG A 154 -7.31 -25.57 -4.71
C ARG A 154 -7.06 -25.41 -6.20
N LEU A 155 -6.02 -24.68 -6.55
CA LEU A 155 -5.47 -24.72 -7.91
C LEU A 155 -5.09 -26.19 -8.16
N SER A 156 -5.88 -26.84 -9.02
CA SER A 156 -5.63 -28.19 -9.55
C SER A 156 -4.49 -28.17 -10.54
#